data_AF-A0A7C0Y895-F1
#
_entry.id   AF-A0A7C0Y895-F1
#
_cell.length_a   1.000
_cell.length_b   1.000
_cell.length_c   1.000
_cell.angle_alpha   90.00
_cell.angle_beta   90.00
_cell.angle_gamma   90.00
#
_symmetry.space_group_name_H-M   'P 1'
#
loop_
_entity.id
_entity.type
_entity.pdbx_description
1 polymer ?
#
loop_
_entity_poly.entity_id
_entity_poly.type
_entity_poly.pdbx_seq_one_letter_code
_entity_poly.pdbx_strand_id
1 'polypeptide(L)'
;MEKRLSTVDQLDPDSIKARRILVVGPTDGGKTTLIKRLYNHWCTREKVLVLDSDVGQSDVGPPGSLGLGTGSAPVEDLAQLREIALHFAGVLSPSEDLAQFTWG
;
A
#
# COMPACT_ATOMS: atom_id res chain seq x y z
N MET A 1 -29.78 1.61 -11.73
CA MET A 1 -29.08 2.56 -10.85
C MET A 1 -27.63 2.59 -11.32
N GLU A 2 -27.24 3.59 -12.12
CA GLU A 2 -25.87 3.71 -12.62
C GLU A 2 -24.90 3.84 -11.45
N LYS A 3 -23.99 2.87 -11.32
CA LYS A 3 -22.90 2.91 -10.35
C LYS A 3 -21.97 4.04 -10.80
N ARG A 4 -22.07 5.21 -10.17
CA ARG A 4 -21.12 6.30 -10.38
C ARG A 4 -19.73 5.78 -10.00
N LEU A 5 -18.88 5.60 -11.00
CA LEU A 5 -17.48 5.21 -10.85
C LEU A 5 -16.83 6.14 -9.81
N SER A 6 -16.15 5.54 -8.84
CA SER A 6 -15.46 6.29 -7.80
C SER A 6 -14.31 7.09 -8.43
N THR A 7 -13.86 8.20 -7.81
CA THR A 7 -12.71 8.98 -8.31
C THR A 7 -11.47 8.11 -8.55
N VAL A 8 -11.33 7.02 -7.77
CA VAL A 8 -10.31 5.99 -7.97
C VAL A 8 -10.40 5.40 -9.37
N ASP A 9 -11.58 5.02 -9.85
CA ASP A 9 -11.78 4.38 -11.16
C ASP A 9 -11.46 5.30 -12.35
N GLN A 10 -11.50 6.62 -12.14
CA GLN A 10 -11.15 7.61 -13.16
C GLN A 10 -9.63 7.85 -13.26
N LEU A 11 -8.85 7.38 -12.29
CA LEU A 11 -7.39 7.45 -12.36
C LEU A 11 -6.89 6.53 -13.46
N ASP A 12 -6.23 7.13 -14.47
CA ASP A 12 -5.42 6.43 -15.45
C ASP A 12 -4.00 6.23 -14.88
N PRO A 13 -3.57 5.00 -14.54
CA PRO A 13 -2.24 4.77 -14.01
C PRO A 13 -1.14 5.26 -14.97
N ASP A 14 -1.30 5.11 -16.29
CA ASP A 14 -0.24 5.46 -17.26
C ASP A 14 0.00 6.98 -17.37
N SER A 15 -0.93 7.80 -16.87
CA SER A 15 -0.78 9.24 -16.71
C SER A 15 0.20 9.64 -15.59
N ILE A 16 0.44 8.76 -14.62
CA ILE A 16 1.33 9.00 -13.48
C ILE A 16 2.78 8.87 -13.94
N LYS A 17 3.56 9.95 -13.84
CA LYS A 17 5.01 9.97 -14.17
C LYS A 17 5.93 9.86 -12.95
N ALA A 18 5.37 9.71 -11.75
CA ALA A 18 6.12 9.60 -10.51
C ALA A 18 6.61 8.16 -10.26
N ARG A 19 7.84 8.02 -9.76
CA ARG A 19 8.42 6.71 -9.38
C ARG A 19 8.06 6.29 -7.95
N ARG A 20 7.48 7.19 -7.16
CA ARG A 20 7.04 6.97 -5.78
C ARG A 20 5.67 7.63 -5.61
N ILE A 21 4.73 6.87 -5.08
CA ILE A 21 3.34 7.28 -4.93
C ILE A 21 2.98 7.07 -3.46
N LEU A 22 2.52 8.14 -2.80
CA LEU A 22 1.98 8.08 -1.45
C LEU A 22 0.46 8.20 -1.55
N VAL A 23 -0.25 7.24 -0.96
CA VAL A 23 -1.73 7.23 -0.91
C VAL A 23 -2.17 7.55 0.51
N VAL A 24 -2.84 8.70 0.69
CA VAL A 24 -3.30 9.18 2.00
C VAL A 24 -4.80 9.43 1.95
N GLY A 25 -5.49 9.13 3.05
CA GLY A 25 -6.93 9.31 3.18
C GLY A 25 -7.46 8.72 4.49
N PRO A 26 -8.76 8.87 4.78
CA PRO A 26 -9.38 8.33 5.98
C PRO A 26 -9.33 6.79 6.02
N THR A 27 -9.56 6.19 7.19
CA THR A 27 -9.85 4.76 7.34
C THR A 27 -11.00 4.36 6.42
N ASP A 28 -10.91 3.18 5.80
CA ASP A 28 -11.87 2.67 4.80
C ASP A 28 -12.11 3.56 3.57
N GLY A 29 -11.25 4.54 3.30
CA GLY A 29 -11.33 5.43 2.13
C GLY A 29 -10.94 4.77 0.78
N GLY A 30 -10.72 3.45 0.73
CA GLY A 30 -10.33 2.74 -0.49
C GLY A 30 -8.83 2.79 -0.84
N LYS A 31 -7.96 3.17 0.11
CA LYS A 31 -6.50 3.30 -0.07
C LYS A 31 -5.86 1.98 -0.53
N THR A 32 -6.10 0.90 0.21
CA THR A 32 -5.60 -0.45 -0.10
C THR A 32 -6.08 -0.91 -1.48
N THR A 33 -7.35 -0.67 -1.82
CA THR A 33 -7.91 -0.97 -3.14
C THR A 33 -7.19 -0.22 -4.27
N LEU A 34 -6.93 1.09 -4.08
CA LEU A 34 -6.19 1.88 -5.05
C LEU A 34 -4.74 1.39 -5.21
N ILE A 35 -4.04 1.11 -4.11
CA ILE A 35 -2.67 0.56 -4.13
C ILE A 35 -2.64 -0.76 -4.90
N LYS A 36 -3.56 -1.69 -4.61
CA LYS A 36 -3.68 -2.97 -5.33
C LYS A 36 -3.92 -2.78 -6.83
N ARG A 37 -4.80 -1.86 -7.22
CA ARG A 37 -5.07 -1.57 -8.63
C ARG A 37 -3.83 -1.04 -9.35
N LEU A 38 -3.10 -0.11 -8.74
CA LEU A 38 -1.85 0.43 -9.30
C LEU A 38 -0.77 -0.65 -9.42
N TYR A 39 -0.61 -1.48 -8.38
CA TYR A 39 0.32 -2.60 -8.41
C TYR A 39 -0.02 -3.59 -9.54
N ASN A 40 -1.27 -4.05 -9.62
CA ASN A 40 -1.71 -5.02 -10.65
C ASN A 40 -1.53 -4.47 -12.07
N HIS A 41 -1.70 -3.17 -12.27
CA HIS A 41 -1.52 -2.52 -13.57
C HIS A 41 -0.06 -2.56 -14.07
N TRP A 42 0.91 -2.34 -13.18
CA TRP A 42 2.32 -2.23 -13.56
C TRP A 42 3.17 -3.48 -13.30
N CYS A 43 2.77 -4.38 -12.40
CA CYS A 43 3.60 -5.50 -11.91
C CYS A 43 4.12 -6.46 -12.99
N THR A 44 3.46 -6.53 -14.15
CA THR A 44 3.88 -7.37 -15.29
C THR A 44 4.84 -6.66 -16.25
N ARG A 45 4.92 -5.32 -16.16
CA ARG A 45 5.73 -4.45 -17.04
C ARG A 45 6.98 -3.96 -16.33
N GLU A 46 6.92 -3.77 -15.02
CA GLU A 46 8.03 -3.26 -14.23
C GLU A 46 7.98 -3.77 -12.78
N LYS A 47 9.11 -3.62 -12.07
CA LYS A 47 9.21 -3.99 -10.66
C LYS A 47 8.49 -2.96 -9.80
N VAL A 48 7.36 -3.35 -9.23
CA VAL A 48 6.58 -2.52 -8.28
C VAL A 48 6.83 -3.01 -6.87
N LEU A 49 7.15 -2.08 -5.97
CA LEU A 49 7.23 -2.35 -4.53
C LEU A 49 6.06 -1.66 -3.85
N VAL A 50 5.42 -2.37 -2.92
CA VAL A 50 4.38 -1.84 -2.05
C VAL A 50 4.95 -1.73 -0.65
N LEU A 51 4.99 -0.51 -0.13
CA LEU A 51 5.30 -0.24 1.27
C LEU A 51 3.97 -0.08 2.02
N ASP A 52 3.71 -1.01 2.91
CA ASP A 52 2.62 -0.93 3.87
C ASP A 52 3.13 -0.26 5.15
N SER A 53 2.60 0.93 5.41
CA SER A 53 2.96 1.74 6.57
C SER A 53 1.88 1.78 7.65
N ASP A 54 0.85 0.93 7.55
CA ASP A 54 -0.23 0.87 8.53
C ASP A 54 0.08 -0.21 9.58
N VAL A 55 0.73 0.19 10.67
CA VAL A 55 1.11 -0.73 11.76
C VAL A 55 -0.10 -1.33 12.51
N GLY A 56 -1.28 -0.70 12.41
CA GLY A 56 -2.50 -1.15 13.07
C GLY A 56 -3.30 -2.17 12.27
N GLN A 57 -3.23 -2.10 10.93
CA GLN A 57 -3.95 -2.98 10.00
C GLN A 57 -3.05 -3.44 8.85
N SER A 58 -1.85 -3.91 9.17
CA SER A 58 -0.88 -4.30 8.13
C SER A 58 -1.42 -5.45 7.27
N ASP A 59 -1.35 -5.27 5.96
CA ASP A 59 -1.68 -6.25 4.93
C ASP A 59 -0.45 -7.09 4.52
N VAL A 60 0.76 -6.49 4.55
CA VAL A 60 1.99 -7.11 4.01
C VAL A 60 2.83 -7.81 5.08
N GLY A 61 2.73 -7.39 6.35
CA GLY A 61 3.49 -7.94 7.47
C GLY A 61 2.60 -8.31 8.66
N PRO A 62 3.16 -8.93 9.72
CA PRO A 62 2.40 -9.16 10.95
C PRO A 62 2.04 -7.84 11.64
N PRO A 63 0.98 -7.80 12.47
CA PRO A 63 0.57 -6.62 13.22
C PRO A 63 1.74 -5.94 13.96
N GLY A 64 1.75 -4.61 13.97
CA GLY A 64 2.83 -3.82 14.58
C GLY A 64 4.10 -3.73 13.72
N SER A 65 4.02 -4.03 12.42
CA SER A 65 5.16 -3.97 11.49
C SER A 65 4.89 -3.06 10.31
N LEU A 66 5.95 -2.51 9.74
CA LEU A 66 5.95 -1.90 8.40
C LEU A 66 6.47 -2.96 7.42
N GLY A 67 5.72 -3.22 6.35
CA GLY A 67 6.02 -4.28 5.38
C GLY A 67 6.39 -3.76 4.01
N LEU A 68 7.46 -4.28 3.40
CA LEU A 68 7.80 -4.02 2.01
C LEU A 68 7.62 -5.29 1.17
N GLY A 69 6.64 -5.27 0.26
CA GLY A 69 6.30 -6.40 -0.59
C GLY A 69 6.55 -6.15 -2.08
N THR A 70 6.72 -7.20 -2.86
CA THR A 70 6.77 -7.14 -4.32
C THR A 70 6.31 -8.46 -4.96
N GLY A 71 6.04 -8.43 -6.26
CA GLY A 71 5.73 -9.60 -7.06
C GLY A 71 5.82 -9.27 -8.55
N SER A 72 5.52 -10.27 -9.37
CA SER A 72 5.60 -10.19 -10.85
C SER A 72 4.31 -10.59 -11.54
N ALA A 73 3.20 -10.67 -10.80
CA ALA A 73 1.89 -11.03 -11.28
C ALA A 73 0.80 -10.27 -10.50
N PRO A 74 -0.38 -10.06 -11.10
CA PRO A 74 -1.51 -9.48 -10.38
C PRO A 74 -1.91 -10.32 -9.16
N VAL A 75 -2.38 -9.65 -8.11
CA VAL A 75 -2.82 -10.25 -6.85
C VAL A 75 -4.26 -9.84 -6.54
N GLU A 76 -4.98 -10.72 -5.87
CA GLU A 76 -6.31 -10.43 -5.31
C GLU A 76 -6.21 -9.69 -3.98
N ASP A 77 -5.11 -9.91 -3.26
CA ASP A 77 -4.82 -9.31 -1.96
C ASP A 77 -3.34 -8.91 -1.86
N LEU A 78 -3.04 -7.77 -1.22
CA LEU A 78 -1.65 -7.31 -1.05
C LEU A 78 -0.85 -8.25 -0.13
N ALA A 79 -1.51 -9.03 0.73
CA ALA A 79 -0.89 -10.07 1.55
C ALA A 79 -0.26 -11.21 0.72
N GLN A 80 -0.59 -11.31 -0.57
CA GLN A 80 0.02 -12.30 -1.48
C GLN A 80 1.40 -11.85 -2.00
N LEU A 81 1.80 -10.61 -1.76
CA LEU A 81 3.10 -10.11 -2.17
C LEU A 81 4.21 -10.83 -1.39
N ARG A 82 5.32 -11.09 -2.06
CA ARG A 82 6.50 -11.61 -1.40
C ARG A 82 7.12 -10.51 -0.56
N GLU A 83 7.25 -10.75 0.74
CA GLU A 83 7.99 -9.88 1.66
C GLU A 83 9.47 -9.76 1.22
N ILE A 84 9.95 -8.52 1.19
CA ILE A 84 11.34 -8.13 0.87
C ILE A 84 12.05 -7.60 2.10
N ALA A 85 11.34 -6.84 2.92
CA ALA A 85 11.84 -6.28 4.16
C ALA A 85 10.68 -6.06 5.12
N LEU A 86 11.00 -6.14 6.41
CA LEU A 86 10.09 -5.88 7.51
C LEU A 86 10.79 -5.00 8.54
N HIS A 87 10.07 -4.04 9.09
CA HIS A 87 10.48 -3.31 10.28
C HIS A 87 9.45 -3.53 11.39
N PHE A 88 9.83 -4.20 12.47
CA PHE A 88 8.94 -4.40 13.61
C PHE A 88 8.91 -3.12 14.46
N ALA A 89 7.79 -2.42 14.44
CA ALA A 89 7.60 -1.16 15.13
C ALA A 89 7.21 -1.35 16.61
N GLY A 90 6.64 -2.50 16.98
CA GLY A 90 6.27 -2.82 18.36
C GLY A 90 5.08 -2.03 18.93
N VAL A 91 4.42 -1.22 18.09
CA VAL A 91 3.24 -0.41 18.45
C VAL A 91 2.14 -0.61 17.41
N LEU A 92 0.88 -0.44 17.81
CA LEU A 92 -0.27 -0.56 16.91
C LEU A 92 -0.80 0.79 16.44
N SER A 93 -0.29 1.88 16.99
CA SER A 93 -0.51 3.24 16.51
C SER A 93 0.80 4.04 16.48
N PRO A 94 1.10 4.78 15.38
CA PRO A 94 2.25 5.68 15.34
C PRO A 94 2.27 6.73 16.45
N SER A 95 1.12 7.06 17.05
CA SER A 95 1.03 8.01 18.16
C SER A 95 1.63 7.49 19.47
N GLU A 96 1.83 6.19 19.61
CA GLU A 96 2.41 5.58 20.83
C GLU A 96 3.93 5.80 20.91
N ASP A 97 4.60 5.92 19.76
CA ASP A 97 6.03 6.26 19.68
C ASP A 97 6.29 7.11 18.42
N LEU A 98 5.91 8.39 18.47
CA LEU A 98 6.04 9.29 17.33
C LEU A 98 7.48 9.42 16.82
N ALA A 99 8.47 9.35 17.73
CA ALA A 99 9.88 9.54 17.40
C ALA A 99 10.35 8.50 16.38
N GLN A 100 9.96 7.23 16.56
CA GLN A 100 10.31 6.15 15.65
C GLN A 100 9.80 6.37 14.21
N PHE A 101 8.65 7.02 14.03
CA PHE A 101 8.04 7.24 12.71
C PHE A 101 8.45 8.55 12.04
N THR A 102 9.21 9.42 12.73
CA THR A 102 9.53 10.77 12.24
C THR A 102 11.02 11.12 12.26
N TRP A 103 11.80 10.55 13.19
CA TRP A 103 13.24 10.79 13.34
C TRP A 103 14.13 9.57 13.04
N GLY A 104 13.52 8.44 12.63
CA GLY A 104 14.21 7.22 12.23
C GLY A 104 14.98 7.32 10.91
#